data_AF-A0A8B3G9P1-F1
#
_entry.id   AF-A0A8B3G9P1-F1
#
_cell.length_a   1.000
_cell.length_b   1.000
_cell.length_c   1.000
_cell.angle_alpha   90.00
_cell.angle_beta   90.00
_cell.angle_gamma   90.00
#
_symmetry.space_group_name_H-M   'P 1'
#
loop_
_entity.id
_entity.type
_entity.pdbx_description
1 polymer ?
#
loop_
_entity_poly.entity_id
_entity_poly.type
_entity_poly.pdbx_seq_one_letter_code
_entity_poly.pdbx_strand_id
1 'polypeptide(L)'
;MAGFLFFSKNNGVSLGSSAIDIMADYLRPYMSQISKEIMEEIYETYDFYDQTLDFSKLSKSNYMQCYRNIEKAIEIDLKANPVINSRPQDWIFKAWYEEIKPKMQASPLYDPNMLDK
;
A
#
# COMPACT_ATOMS: atom_id res chain seq x y z
N MET A 1 -10.13 13.96 8.98
CA MET A 1 -10.38 12.52 9.16
C MET A 1 -9.01 11.83 9.12
N ALA A 2 -8.93 10.53 9.37
CA ALA A 2 -7.71 9.78 9.12
C ALA A 2 -8.08 8.67 8.13
N GLY A 3 -7.21 8.43 7.14
CA GLY A 3 -7.37 7.28 6.27
C GLY A 3 -6.66 6.06 6.82
N PHE A 4 -6.95 4.91 6.20
CA PHE A 4 -6.47 3.62 6.68
C PHE A 4 -5.93 2.75 5.54
N LEU A 5 -4.86 2.01 5.82
CA LEU A 5 -4.45 0.85 5.04
C LEU A 5 -4.74 -0.40 5.87
N PHE A 6 -5.63 -1.27 5.42
CA PHE A 6 -5.93 -2.54 6.08
C PHE A 6 -5.20 -3.70 5.43
N PHE A 7 -4.59 -4.55 6.25
CA PHE A 7 -3.88 -5.76 5.81
C PHE A 7 -4.50 -7.04 6.37
N SER A 8 -5.30 -6.92 7.43
CA SER A 8 -6.22 -7.94 7.95
C SER A 8 -7.25 -7.29 8.89
N LYS A 9 -8.24 -8.06 9.36
CA LYS A 9 -9.35 -7.56 10.21
C LYS A 9 -8.91 -6.70 11.41
N ASN A 10 -7.78 -7.01 12.04
CA ASN A 10 -7.25 -6.29 13.20
C ASN A 10 -5.86 -5.68 12.95
N ASN A 11 -5.49 -5.51 11.69
CA ASN A 11 -4.15 -5.06 11.30
C ASN A 11 -4.24 -4.02 10.19
N GLY A 12 -3.80 -2.80 10.51
CA GLY A 12 -3.73 -1.70 9.55
C GLY A 12 -2.96 -0.51 10.09
N VAL A 13 -2.67 0.44 9.20
CA VAL A 13 -2.01 1.71 9.51
C VAL A 13 -3.00 2.84 9.34
N SER A 14 -3.04 3.77 10.28
CA SER A 14 -3.79 5.01 10.14
C SER A 14 -2.86 6.12 9.69
N LEU A 15 -3.25 6.86 8.65
CA LEU A 15 -2.53 8.03 8.16
C LEU A 15 -3.47 9.24 8.21
N GLY A 16 -2.93 10.45 8.37
CA GLY A 16 -3.75 11.66 8.23
C GLY A 16 -4.38 11.76 6.84
N SER A 17 -5.55 12.39 6.71
CA SER A 17 -6.31 12.49 5.44
C SER A 17 -5.47 12.91 4.23
N SER A 18 -4.56 13.89 4.37
CA SER A 18 -3.71 14.30 3.24
C SER A 18 -2.61 13.29 2.91
N ALA A 19 -2.12 12.56 3.91
CA ALA A 19 -1.07 11.57 3.74
C ALA A 19 -1.61 10.31 3.04
N ILE A 20 -2.82 9.87 3.40
CA ILE A 20 -3.46 8.75 2.71
C ILE A 20 -3.76 9.07 1.25
N ASP A 21 -4.21 10.29 0.92
CA ASP A 21 -4.50 10.65 -0.47
C ASP A 21 -3.21 10.62 -1.33
N ILE A 22 -2.12 11.19 -0.82
CA ILE A 22 -0.81 11.15 -1.50
C ILE A 22 -0.35 9.70 -1.69
N MET A 23 -0.49 8.86 -0.67
CA MET A 23 -0.11 7.45 -0.74
C MET A 23 -0.98 6.69 -1.75
N ALA A 24 -2.30 6.89 -1.71
CA ALA A 24 -3.26 6.23 -2.59
C ALA A 24 -3.01 6.59 -4.05
N ASP A 25 -2.83 7.89 -4.35
CA ASP A 25 -2.52 8.36 -5.70
C ASP A 25 -1.17 7.83 -6.20
N TYR A 26 -0.17 7.79 -5.31
CA TYR A 26 1.17 7.30 -5.65
C TYR A 26 1.19 5.79 -5.93
N LEU A 27 0.48 5.00 -5.14
CA LEU A 27 0.48 3.53 -5.27
C LEU A 27 -0.46 3.02 -6.36
N ARG A 28 -1.47 3.79 -6.77
CA ARG A 28 -2.51 3.35 -7.71
C ARG A 28 -1.94 2.83 -9.05
N PRO A 29 -0.97 3.50 -9.69
CA PRO A 29 -0.34 2.97 -10.90
C PRO A 29 0.31 1.60 -10.68
N TYR A 30 0.94 1.38 -9.54
CA TYR A 30 1.58 0.11 -9.18
C TYR A 30 0.58 -1.02 -8.94
N MET A 31 -0.59 -0.71 -8.40
CA MET A 31 -1.66 -1.70 -8.22
C MET A 31 -2.29 -2.05 -9.57
N SER A 32 -2.51 -1.05 -10.42
CA SER A 32 -3.09 -1.25 -11.76
C SER A 32 -2.22 -2.11 -12.69
N GLN A 33 -0.90 -2.16 -12.46
CA GLN A 33 0.03 -3.04 -13.18
C GLN A 33 -0.13 -4.52 -12.85
N ILE A 34 -0.75 -4.86 -11.70
CA ILE A 34 -0.99 -6.24 -11.30
C ILE A 34 -2.21 -6.77 -12.04
N SER A 35 -3.36 -6.15 -11.77
CA SER A 35 -4.60 -6.33 -12.53
C SER A 35 -5.55 -5.19 -12.18
N LYS A 36 -6.49 -4.91 -13.09
CA LYS A 36 -7.51 -3.88 -12.86
C LYS A 36 -8.43 -4.28 -11.71
N GLU A 37 -8.81 -5.54 -11.64
CA GLU A 37 -9.70 -6.11 -10.64
C GLU A 37 -9.11 -6.01 -9.22
N ILE A 38 -7.81 -6.32 -9.07
CA ILE A 38 -7.12 -6.19 -7.77
C ILE A 38 -7.07 -4.73 -7.32
N MET A 39 -6.80 -3.81 -8.25
CA MET A 39 -6.79 -2.38 -7.95
C MET A 39 -8.19 -1.91 -7.53
N GLU A 40 -9.24 -2.28 -8.26
CA GLU A 40 -10.62 -1.95 -7.90
C GLU A 40 -11.00 -2.52 -6.53
N GLU A 41 -10.59 -3.76 -6.21
CA GLU A 41 -10.86 -4.37 -4.90
C GLU A 41 -10.20 -3.61 -3.74
N ILE A 42 -8.95 -3.17 -3.91
CA ILE A 42 -8.22 -2.41 -2.87
C ILE A 42 -8.80 -1.01 -2.69
N TYR A 43 -9.18 -0.37 -3.80
CA TYR A 43 -9.62 1.03 -3.82
C TYR A 43 -11.14 1.20 -3.72
N GLU A 44 -11.93 0.12 -3.69
CA GLU A 44 -13.40 0.19 -3.63
C GLU A 44 -13.87 1.11 -2.49
N THR A 45 -13.30 0.94 -1.29
CA THR A 45 -13.70 1.77 -0.15
C THR A 45 -13.21 3.21 -0.31
N TYR A 46 -11.97 3.38 -0.77
CA TYR A 46 -11.35 4.68 -1.08
C TYR A 46 -12.17 5.52 -2.07
N ASP A 47 -12.64 4.90 -3.15
CA ASP A 47 -13.33 5.61 -4.24
C ASP A 47 -14.79 5.93 -3.93
N PHE A 48 -15.49 5.08 -3.17
CA PHE A 48 -16.94 5.18 -2.98
C PHE A 48 -17.37 5.61 -1.58
N TYR A 49 -16.52 5.49 -0.55
CA TYR A 49 -16.96 5.63 0.84
C TYR A 49 -16.07 6.53 1.69
N ASP A 50 -14.84 6.09 1.99
CA ASP A 50 -13.91 6.77 2.91
C ASP A 50 -12.47 6.46 2.49
N GLN A 51 -11.49 7.21 2.99
CA GLN A 51 -10.07 7.14 2.64
C GLN A 51 -9.39 5.83 3.11
N THR A 52 -9.87 4.69 2.66
CA THR A 52 -9.46 3.35 3.08
C THR A 52 -8.99 2.52 1.89
N LEU A 53 -7.74 2.08 1.94
CA LEU A 53 -7.18 1.05 1.05
C LEU A 53 -7.23 -0.30 1.76
N ASP A 54 -7.97 -1.26 1.23
CA ASP A 54 -8.19 -2.55 1.90
C ASP A 54 -7.55 -3.72 1.14
N PHE A 55 -6.46 -4.24 1.67
CA PHE A 55 -5.76 -5.40 1.15
C PHE A 55 -6.23 -6.72 1.81
N SER A 56 -7.11 -6.64 2.81
CA SER A 56 -7.45 -7.79 3.66
C SER A 56 -8.33 -8.85 2.98
N LYS A 57 -9.00 -8.49 1.89
CA LYS A 57 -9.87 -9.39 1.10
C LYS A 57 -9.11 -10.15 0.01
N LEU A 58 -7.88 -9.75 -0.29
CA LEU A 58 -7.08 -10.33 -1.35
C LEU A 58 -6.74 -11.80 -1.07
N SER A 59 -6.56 -12.56 -2.15
CA SER A 59 -5.88 -13.85 -2.07
C SER A 59 -4.43 -13.67 -1.63
N LYS A 60 -3.85 -14.69 -0.98
CA LYS A 60 -2.42 -14.69 -0.60
C LYS A 60 -1.50 -14.34 -1.78
N SER A 61 -1.76 -14.89 -2.97
CA SER A 61 -0.95 -14.61 -4.16
C SER A 61 -1.03 -13.14 -4.59
N ASN A 62 -2.23 -12.58 -4.65
CA ASN A 62 -2.45 -11.18 -5.05
C ASN A 62 -1.85 -10.23 -4.01
N TYR A 63 -2.04 -10.54 -2.72
CA TYR A 63 -1.44 -9.79 -1.63
C TYR A 63 0.08 -9.73 -1.73
N MET A 64 0.74 -10.85 -2.05
CA MET A 64 2.19 -10.89 -2.24
C MET A 64 2.66 -10.09 -3.47
N GLN A 65 1.88 -10.07 -4.55
CA GLN A 65 2.15 -9.20 -5.71
C GLN A 65 2.01 -7.72 -5.34
N CYS A 66 0.97 -7.35 -4.58
CA CYS A 66 0.80 -6.00 -4.04
C CYS A 66 1.99 -5.60 -3.17
N TYR A 67 2.40 -6.46 -2.23
CA TYR A 67 3.56 -6.22 -1.39
C TYR A 67 4.82 -5.93 -2.21
N ARG A 68 5.15 -6.78 -3.20
CA ARG A 68 6.32 -6.59 -4.07
C ARG A 68 6.26 -5.27 -4.84
N ASN A 69 5.08 -4.91 -5.36
CA ASN A 69 4.91 -3.68 -6.11
C ASN A 69 5.01 -2.43 -5.24
N ILE A 70 4.50 -2.46 -3.99
CA ILE A 70 4.66 -1.37 -3.03
C ILE A 70 6.12 -1.25 -2.59
N GLU A 71 6.79 -2.38 -2.32
CA GLU A 71 8.21 -2.40 -1.96
C GLU A 71 9.06 -1.81 -3.09
N LYS A 72 8.83 -2.21 -4.34
CA LYS A 72 9.48 -1.60 -5.50
C LYS A 72 9.17 -0.10 -5.60
N ALA A 73 7.90 0.29 -5.50
CA ALA A 73 7.49 1.69 -5.59
C ALA A 73 8.25 2.54 -4.58
N ILE A 74 8.29 2.14 -3.32
CA ILE A 74 8.87 2.96 -2.26
C ILE A 74 10.40 2.80 -2.22
N GLU A 75 10.92 1.58 -2.18
CA GLU A 75 12.35 1.35 -1.90
C GLU A 75 13.25 1.56 -3.12
N ILE A 76 12.70 1.53 -4.33
CA ILE A 76 13.43 1.71 -5.58
C ILE A 76 13.01 3.02 -6.24
N ASP A 77 11.75 3.15 -6.65
CA ASP A 77 11.33 4.23 -7.53
C ASP A 77 11.26 5.58 -6.78
N LEU A 78 10.59 5.63 -5.63
CA LEU A 78 10.53 6.82 -4.78
C LEU A 78 11.90 7.14 -4.21
N LYS A 79 12.71 6.14 -3.85
CA LYS A 79 14.08 6.38 -3.35
C LYS A 79 14.98 7.02 -4.41
N ALA A 80 14.84 6.63 -5.68
CA ALA A 80 15.57 7.22 -6.80
C ALA A 80 15.12 8.65 -7.11
N ASN A 81 13.82 8.95 -6.91
CA ASN A 81 13.25 10.28 -7.09
C ASN A 81 12.26 10.60 -5.95
N PRO A 82 12.73 11.14 -4.80
CA PRO A 82 11.96 11.26 -3.55
C PRO A 82 10.98 12.43 -3.56
N VAL A 83 10.33 12.67 -4.70
CA VAL A 83 9.43 13.79 -4.94
C VAL A 83 8.11 13.28 -5.49
N ILE A 84 7.01 13.60 -4.79
CA ILE A 84 5.64 13.42 -5.29
C ILE A 84 4.96 14.79 -5.26
N ASN A 85 4.29 15.16 -6.36
CA ASN A 85 3.63 16.46 -6.52
C ASN A 85 4.57 17.64 -6.21
N SER A 86 5.80 17.58 -6.74
CA SER A 86 6.85 18.59 -6.56
C SER A 86 7.28 18.85 -5.10
N ARG A 87 6.97 17.94 -4.18
CA ARG A 87 7.37 18.02 -2.76
C ARG A 87 8.16 16.79 -2.33
N PRO A 88 9.22 16.95 -1.51
CA PRO A 88 9.88 15.84 -0.85
C PRO A 88 8.90 15.06 0.03
N GLN A 89 9.00 13.73 0.02
CA GLN A 89 8.08 12.86 0.76
C GLN A 89 8.83 11.94 1.73
N ASP A 90 9.79 12.49 2.49
CA ASP A 90 10.60 11.70 3.42
C ASP A 90 9.76 10.96 4.47
N TRP A 91 8.59 11.49 4.79
CA TRP A 91 7.64 10.85 5.70
C TRP A 91 7.10 9.52 5.16
N ILE A 92 7.04 9.31 3.84
CA ILE A 92 6.60 8.03 3.24
C ILE A 92 7.59 6.93 3.58
N PHE A 93 8.90 7.20 3.50
CA PHE A 93 9.89 6.20 3.91
C PHE A 93 9.75 5.87 5.38
N LYS A 94 9.54 6.88 6.24
CA LYS A 94 9.31 6.66 7.66
C LYS A 94 8.07 5.78 7.90
N ALA A 95 6.93 6.16 7.32
CA ALA A 95 5.68 5.39 7.43
C ALA A 95 5.84 3.96 6.86
N TRP A 96 6.57 3.81 5.77
CA TRP A 96 6.86 2.52 5.15
C TRP A 96 7.63 1.59 6.09
N TYR A 97 8.80 2.02 6.57
CA TYR A 97 9.67 1.15 7.36
C TYR A 97 9.18 0.94 8.80
N GLU A 98 8.56 1.95 9.41
CA GLU A 98 8.14 1.88 10.81
C GLU A 98 6.76 1.25 10.99
N GLU A 99 5.86 1.40 10.03
CA GLU A 99 4.46 1.00 10.20
C GLU A 99 3.92 0.09 9.10
N ILE A 100 3.99 0.50 7.84
CA ILE A 100 3.30 -0.19 6.73
C ILE A 100 3.96 -1.55 6.46
N LYS A 101 5.26 -1.59 6.19
CA LYS A 101 5.98 -2.82 5.84
C LYS A 101 5.87 -3.88 6.96
N PRO A 102 6.15 -3.57 8.24
CA PRO A 102 6.01 -4.55 9.31
C PRO A 102 4.57 -5.08 9.45
N LYS A 103 3.55 -4.20 9.32
CA LYS A 103 2.16 -4.64 9.39
C LYS A 103 1.76 -5.47 8.17
N MET A 104 2.24 -5.14 6.98
CA MET A 104 2.01 -5.98 5.81
C MET A 104 2.61 -7.38 6.02
N GLN A 105 3.81 -7.47 6.57
CA GLN A 105 4.51 -8.73 6.86
C GLN A 105 3.85 -9.54 7.99
N ALA A 106 3.17 -8.86 8.93
CA ALA A 106 2.40 -9.49 10.00
C ALA A 106 1.02 -10.02 9.56
N SER A 107 0.58 -9.73 8.32
CA SER A 107 -0.69 -10.24 7.80
C SER A 107 -0.64 -11.77 7.61
N PRO A 108 -1.73 -12.51 7.88
CA PRO A 108 -1.82 -13.93 7.53
C PRO A 108 -1.74 -14.19 6.01
N LEU A 109 -1.90 -13.16 5.19
CA LEU A 109 -1.76 -13.22 3.74
C LEU A 109 -0.29 -13.07 3.29
N TYR A 110 0.62 -12.69 4.18
CA TYR A 110 2.04 -12.61 3.87
C TYR A 110 2.70 -13.99 3.91
N ASP A 111 3.47 -14.32 2.88
CA ASP A 111 4.20 -15.58 2.76
C ASP A 111 5.58 -15.32 2.15
N PRO A 112 6.67 -15.31 2.95
CA PRO A 112 8.00 -14.98 2.46
C PRO A 112 8.51 -15.99 1.42
N ASN A 113 8.02 -17.25 1.44
CA ASN A 113 8.41 -18.26 0.45
C ASN A 113 7.88 -17.94 -0.95
N MET A 114 6.91 -17.04 -1.05
CA MET A 114 6.39 -16.53 -2.30
C MET A 114 7.18 -15.31 -2.80
N LEU A 115 8.29 -14.92 -2.17
CA LEU A 115 9.19 -13.85 -2.66
C LEU A 115 10.32 -14.38 -3.56
N ASP A 116 10.71 -15.65 -3.40
CA ASP A 116 11.84 -16.28 -4.11
C ASP A 116 11.46 -16.98 -5.43
N LYS A 117 10.27 -16.70 -5.96
CA LYS A 117 9.76 -17.21 -7.25
C LYS A 117 9.50 -16.07 -8.24
#